data_AF-A0A077FBF3-F1
#
_entry.id   AF-A0A077FBF3-F1
#
_cell.length_a   1.000
_cell.length_b   1.000
_cell.length_c   1.000
_cell.angle_alpha   90.00
_cell.angle_beta   90.00
_cell.angle_gamma   90.00
#
_symmetry.space_group_name_H-M   'P 1'
#
loop_
_entity.id
_entity.type
_entity.pdbx_description
1 polymer ?
#
loop_
_entity_poly.entity_id
_entity_poly.type
_entity_poly.pdbx_seq_one_letter_code
_entity_poly.pdbx_strand_id
1 'polypeptide(L)' 'MNDLEGKIAAGEPLMQQAMGALRRYHEARDSHKPAEEVERLRLEAESLFEAVHEYQRRALGRPAHPLH' A
#
# COMPACT_ATOMS: atom_id res chain seq x y z
N MET A 1 12.05 6.61 -21.14
CA MET A 1 11.31 5.93 -20.07
C MET A 1 9.84 5.95 -20.43
N ASN A 2 9.17 4.81 -20.47
CA ASN A 2 7.74 4.75 -20.77
C ASN A 2 6.97 5.39 -19.59
N ASP A 3 5.93 6.19 -19.84
CA ASP A 3 5.14 6.88 -18.78
C ASP A 3 4.67 5.92 -17.68
N LEU A 4 4.30 4.71 -18.09
CA LEU A 4 3.91 3.62 -17.20
C LEU A 4 5.06 3.15 -16.28
N GLU A 5 6.28 3.02 -16.81
CA GLU A 5 7.45 2.53 -16.06
C GLU A 5 7.84 3.54 -14.97
N GLY A 6 7.80 4.84 -15.29
CA GLY A 6 8.03 5.90 -14.31
C GLY A 6 6.99 5.91 -13.19
N LYS A 7 5.71 5.70 -13.52
CA LYS A 7 4.62 5.61 -12.52
C LYS A 7 4.73 4.40 -11.62
N ILE A 8 5.18 3.26 -12.15
CA ILE A 8 5.42 2.05 -11.34
C ILE A 8 6.60 2.30 -10.39
N ALA A 9 7.73 2.82 -10.88
CA ALA A 9 8.89 3.12 -10.06
C ALA A 9 8.58 4.12 -8.94
N ALA A 10 7.77 5.15 -9.21
CA ALA A 10 7.36 6.13 -8.21
C ALA A 10 6.42 5.55 -7.12
N GLY A 11 5.71 4.44 -7.40
CA GLY A 11 4.87 3.74 -6.43
C GLY A 11 5.62 2.72 -5.58
N GLU A 12 6.83 2.33 -5.97
CA GLU A 12 7.62 1.30 -5.29
C GLU A 12 7.90 1.63 -3.81
N PRO A 13 8.27 2.87 -3.42
CA PRO A 13 8.48 3.19 -2.01
C PRO A 13 7.21 3.05 -1.16
N LEU A 14 6.03 3.32 -1.74
CA LEU A 14 4.75 3.19 -1.05
C LEU A 14 4.39 1.70 -0.86
N MET A 15 4.65 0.87 -1.88
CA MET A 15 4.54 -0.58 -1.77
C MET A 15 5.47 -1.17 -0.71
N GLN A 16 6.73 -0.73 -0.66
CA GLN A 16 7.69 -1.21 0.35
C GLN A 16 7.24 -0.87 1.77
N GLN A 17 6.67 0.32 1.98
CA GLN A 17 6.11 0.71 3.28
C GLN A 17 4.93 -0.18 3.69
N ALA A 18 3.97 -0.42 2.79
CA ALA A 18 2.83 -1.29 3.06
C ALA A 18 3.27 -2.72 3.40
N MET A 19 4.23 -3.28 2.64
CA MET A 19 4.80 -4.60 2.89
C MET A 19 5.57 -4.66 4.22
N GLY A 20 6.28 -3.60 4.59
CA GLY A 20 6.97 -3.49 5.87
C GLY A 20 6.01 -3.47 7.06
N ALA A 21 4.89 -2.73 6.95
CA ALA A 21 3.85 -2.73 7.98
C ALA A 21 3.16 -4.09 8.12
N LEU A 22 2.85 -4.75 6.99
CA LEU A 22 2.27 -6.09 6.99
C LEU A 22 3.20 -7.12 7.66
N ARG A 23 4.51 -7.03 7.40
CA ARG A 23 5.49 -7.90 8.06
C ARG A 23 5.50 -7.68 9.57
N ARG A 24 5.53 -6.43 10.04
CA ARG A 24 5.47 -6.12 11.49
C ARG A 24 4.20 -6.66 12.13
N TYR A 25 3.06 -6.53 11.46
CA TYR A 25 1.80 -7.14 11.92
C TYR A 25 1.92 -8.66 12.08
N HIS A 26 2.46 -9.36 11.08
CA HIS A 26 2.65 -10.81 11.15
C HIS A 26 3.62 -11.20 12.27
N GLU A 27 4.77 -10.53 12.37
CA GLU A 27 5.75 -10.78 13.44
C GLU A 27 5.14 -10.57 14.84
N ALA A 28 4.32 -9.51 15.02
CA ALA A 28 3.63 -9.25 16.28
C ALA A 28 2.58 -10.33 16.61
N ARG A 29 1.84 -10.77 15.60
CA ARG A 29 0.84 -11.84 15.75
C ARG A 29 1.50 -13.18 16.10
N ASP A 30 2.59 -13.53 15.42
CA ASP A 30 3.31 -14.79 15.60
C ASP A 30 4.11 -14.81 16.93
N SER A 31 4.55 -13.64 17.41
CA SER A 31 5.21 -13.49 18.71
C SER A 31 4.23 -13.41 19.89
N HIS A 32 2.92 -13.60 19.66
CA HIS A 32 1.87 -13.47 20.68
C HIS A 32 1.91 -12.14 21.44
N LYS A 33 2.23 -11.04 20.74
CA LYS A 33 2.19 -9.69 21.32
C LYS A 33 0.77 -9.33 21.80
N PRO A 34 0.63 -8.30 22.66
CA PRO A 34 -0.68 -7.84 23.10
C PRO A 34 -1.61 -7.53 21.93
N ALA A 35 -2.88 -7.91 22.05
CA ALA A 35 -3.88 -7.72 21.00
C ALA A 35 -3.99 -6.25 20.54
N GLU A 36 -3.83 -5.29 21.46
CA GLU A 36 -3.82 -3.86 21.11
C GLU A 36 -2.67 -3.49 20.17
N GLU A 37 -1.47 -4.05 20.37
CA GLU A 37 -0.32 -3.79 19.50
C GLU A 37 -0.52 -4.43 18.13
N VAL A 38 -1.04 -5.66 18.09
CA VAL A 38 -1.36 -6.37 16.84
C VAL A 38 -2.43 -5.61 16.03
N GLU A 39 -3.48 -5.12 16.68
CA GLU A 39 -4.54 -4.35 16.00
C GLU A 39 -4.04 -2.98 15.51
N ARG A 40 -3.16 -2.30 16.27
CA ARG A 40 -2.53 -1.06 15.79
C ARG A 40 -1.71 -1.28 14.52
N LEU A 41 -0.90 -2.35 14.50
CA LEU A 41 -0.09 -2.71 13.33
C LEU A 41 -0.96 -3.14 12.15
N ARG A 42 -2.09 -3.80 12.40
CA ARG A 42 -3.07 -4.14 11.38
C ARG A 42 -3.65 -2.89 10.71
N LEU A 43 -4.12 -1.92 11.51
CA LEU A 43 -4.69 -0.66 11.00
C LEU A 43 -3.65 0.14 10.21
N GLU A 44 -2.39 0.15 10.67
CA GLU A 44 -1.29 0.79 9.93
C GLU A 44 -1.08 0.14 8.56
N ALA A 45 -1.02 -1.20 8.51
CA ALA A 45 -0.87 -1.93 7.26
C ALA A 45 -2.06 -1.69 6.31
N GLU A 46 -3.29 -1.73 6.82
CA GLU A 46 -4.51 -1.49 6.05
C GLU A 46 -4.53 -0.08 5.45
N SER A 47 -4.22 0.94 6.24
CA SER A 47 -4.14 2.33 5.76
C SER A 47 -3.08 2.52 4.66
N LEU A 48 -1.93 1.87 4.80
CA LEU A 48 -0.87 1.93 3.79
C LEU A 48 -1.27 1.21 2.49
N PHE A 49 -1.98 0.09 2.57
CA PHE A 49 -2.50 -0.59 1.38
C PHE A 49 -3.61 0.22 0.69
N GLU A 50 -4.44 0.94 1.45
CA GLU A 50 -5.41 1.87 0.86
C GLU A 50 -4.71 3.01 0.10
N ALA A 51 -3.64 3.57 0.67
CA ALA A 51 -2.83 4.59 0.01
C ALA A 51 -2.16 4.07 -1.28
N VAL A 52 -1.63 2.84 -1.26
CA VAL A 52 -1.11 2.14 -2.45
C VAL A 52 -2.17 2.05 -3.53
N HIS A 53 -3.36 1.56 -3.17
CA HIS A 53 -4.44 1.34 -4.12
C HIS A 53 -4.90 2.67 -4.73
N GLU A 54 -5.01 3.72 -3.92
CA GLU A 54 -5.35 5.05 -4.41
C GLU A 54 -4.28 5.64 -5.34
N TYR A 55 -3.00 5.45 -5.01
CA TYR A 55 -1.91 5.84 -5.89
C TYR A 55 -1.99 5.10 -7.23
N GLN A 56 -2.15 3.78 -7.22
CA GLN A 56 -2.26 2.97 -8.43
C GLN A 56 -3.45 3.41 -9.28
N ARG A 57 -4.62 3.66 -8.66
CA ARG A 57 -5.80 4.17 -9.36
C ARG A 57 -5.55 5.52 -10.03
N ARG A 58 -4.87 6.45 -9.36
CA ARG A 58 -4.59 7.80 -9.90
C ARG A 58 -3.49 7.79 -10.96
N ALA A 59 -2.41 7.04 -10.72
CA ALA A 59 -1.24 7.02 -11.58
C ALA A 59 -1.47 6.12 -12.82
N LEU A 60 -2.03 4.93 -12.61
CA LEU A 60 -2.24 3.91 -13.65
C LEU A 60 -3.65 3.95 -14.26
N GLY A 61 -4.57 4.69 -13.64
CA GLY A 61 -5.88 4.98 -14.22
C GLY A 61 -5.73 5.71 -15.55
N ARG A 62 -6.25 5.10 -16.62
CA ARG A 62 -6.38 5.72 -17.94
C ARG A 62 -7.19 7.03 -17.78
N PRO A 63 -6.85 8.14 -18.47
CA PRO A 63 -7.78 9.27 -18.53
C PRO A 63 -9.12 8.72 -19.04
N ALA A 64 -10.19 8.96 -18.28
CA ALA A 64 -11.53 8.64 -18.72
C ALA A 64 -11.70 9.28 -20.10
N HIS A 65 -11.93 8.45 -21.12
CA HIS A 65 -12.42 8.98 -22.39
C HIS A 65 -13.67 9.80 -22.04
N PRO A 66 -13.76 11.08 -22.44
CA PRO A 66 -15.02 11.79 -22.30
C PRO A 66 -16.06 10.96 -23.04
N LEU A 67 -17.13 10.57 -22.34
CA LEU A 67 -18.31 10.04 -22.99
C LEU A 67 -18.86 11.19 -23.85
N HIS A 68 -18.59 11.12 -25.16
CA HIS A 68 -19.21 11.95 -26.19
C HIS A 68 -20.43 11.24 -26.75
#